data_AF-A0A4Y2VRY0-F1
#
_entry.id   AF-A0A4Y2VRY0-F1
#
_cell.length_a   1.000
_cell.length_b   1.000
_cell.length_c   1.000
_cell.angle_alpha   90.00
_cell.angle_beta   90.00
_cell.angle_gamma   90.00
#
_symmetry.space_group_name_H-M   'P 1'
#
loop_
_entity.id
_entity.type
_entity.pdbx_description
1 polymer ?
#
loop_
_entity_poly.entity_id
_entity_poly.type
_entity_poly.pdbx_seq_one_letter_code
_entity_poly.pdbx_strand_id
1 'polypeptide(L)'
;MQICTQTQSPYGTPYRSALKAYKPASDIFQIMENSEKGTPTEFGLKILQKLYPKIPPRAAQVQPHQTLLEEEKFSQQEIDDIVKKIPIGKAPGYDGIDNIIVK
;
A
#
# COMPACT_ATOMS: atom_id res chain seq x y z
N MET A 1 -14.25 46.28 5.08
CA MET A 1 -14.35 44.97 5.76
C MET A 1 -15.57 44.26 5.20
N GLN A 2 -15.37 43.31 4.30
CA GLN A 2 -16.48 42.54 3.71
C GLN A 2 -16.68 41.31 4.56
N ILE A 3 -17.78 41.29 5.31
CA ILE A 3 -18.19 40.15 6.14
C ILE A 3 -18.83 39.16 5.16
N CYS A 4 -18.19 38.01 4.93
CA CYS A 4 -18.70 36.98 4.03
C CYS A 4 -20.09 36.52 4.44
N THR A 5 -21.09 36.76 3.60
CA THR A 5 -22.44 36.21 3.75
C THR A 5 -22.50 34.75 3.32
N GLN A 6 -23.36 33.99 4.00
CA GLN A 6 -23.58 32.56 3.80
C GLN A 6 -23.97 32.27 2.34
N THR A 7 -23.17 31.43 1.66
CA THR A 7 -23.43 31.08 0.26
C THR A 7 -24.67 30.17 0.15
N GLN A 8 -25.62 30.53 -0.70
CA GLN A 8 -26.76 29.68 -1.13
C GLN A 8 -26.36 28.77 -2.30
N SER A 9 -25.09 28.32 -2.36
CA SER A 9 -24.65 27.45 -3.45
C SER A 9 -25.33 26.08 -3.33
N PRO A 10 -26.01 25.58 -4.40
CA PRO A 10 -26.64 24.27 -4.39
C PRO A 10 -25.62 23.12 -4.23
N TYR A 11 -24.33 23.41 -4.46
CA TYR A 11 -23.22 22.48 -4.25
C TYR A 11 -22.75 22.39 -2.79
N GLY A 12 -23.10 23.37 -1.94
CA GLY A 12 -22.72 23.36 -0.52
C GLY A 12 -23.55 22.38 0.31
N THR A 13 -24.83 22.19 -0.04
CA THR A 13 -25.75 21.31 0.67
C THR A 13 -25.36 19.84 0.63
N PRO A 14 -25.05 19.21 -0.52
CA PRO A 14 -24.58 17.82 -0.55
C PRO A 14 -23.23 17.65 0.14
N TYR A 15 -22.32 18.62 0.01
CA TYR A 15 -21.02 18.59 0.70
C TYR A 15 -21.19 18.65 2.24
N ARG A 16 -22.06 19.54 2.74
CA ARG A 16 -22.37 19.64 4.17
C ARG A 16 -23.04 18.36 4.71
N SER A 17 -23.93 17.75 3.95
CA SER A 17 -24.56 16.48 4.33
C SER A 17 -23.56 15.32 4.35
N ALA A 18 -22.64 15.27 3.39
CA ALA A 18 -21.56 14.29 3.37
C ALA A 18 -20.61 14.46 4.57
N LEU A 19 -20.25 15.69 4.93
CA LEU A 19 -19.43 15.96 6.12
C LEU A 19 -20.15 15.65 7.44
N LYS A 20 -21.48 15.80 7.51
CA LYS A 20 -22.25 15.39 8.71
C LYS A 20 -22.25 13.87 8.93
N ALA A 21 -22.17 13.09 7.86
CA ALA A 21 -22.07 11.63 7.92
C ALA A 21 -20.61 11.13 7.96
N TYR A 22 -19.65 12.01 7.68
CA TYR A 22 -18.24 11.69 7.70
C TYR A 22 -17.77 11.48 9.13
N LYS A 23 -17.28 10.26 9.40
CA LYS A 23 -16.53 9.96 10.61
C LYS A 23 -15.05 10.13 10.30
N PRO A 24 -14.39 11.19 10.80
CA PRO A 24 -12.96 11.35 10.59
C PRO A 24 -12.21 10.16 11.17
N ALA A 25 -11.00 9.92 10.67
CA ALA A 25 -10.14 8.86 11.19
C ALA A 25 -9.89 9.00 12.71
N SER A 26 -10.01 10.21 13.26
CA SER A 26 -9.95 10.48 14.70
C SER A 26 -11.13 9.91 15.50
N ASP A 27 -12.26 9.57 14.88
CA ASP A 27 -13.36 8.91 15.58
C ASP A 27 -12.99 7.48 16.00
N ILE A 28 -11.90 6.92 15.46
CA ILE A 28 -11.36 5.62 15.90
C ILE A 28 -11.02 5.64 17.39
N PHE A 29 -10.61 6.79 17.92
CA PHE A 29 -10.31 6.96 19.34
C PHE A 29 -11.57 6.76 20.18
N GLN A 30 -12.71 7.34 19.79
CA GLN A 30 -14.00 7.21 20.50
C GLN A 30 -14.61 5.81 20.35
N ILE A 31 -14.50 5.18 19.18
CA ILE A 31 -14.97 3.80 18.94
C ILE A 31 -14.17 2.78 19.76
N MET A 32 -12.93 3.12 20.12
CA MET A 32 -12.04 2.30 20.94
C MET A 32 -12.05 2.68 22.42
N GLU A 33 -12.65 3.82 22.79
CA GLU A 33 -12.74 4.37 24.15
C GLU A 33 -13.81 3.67 25.01
N ASN A 34 -13.87 2.34 24.97
CA ASN A 34 -14.40 1.61 26.11
C ASN A 34 -13.24 1.39 27.09
N SER A 35 -13.00 2.42 27.90
CA SER A 35 -12.29 2.39 29.19
C SER A 35 -11.03 1.53 29.24
N GLU A 36 -9.92 2.01 28.67
CA GLU A 36 -8.62 1.39 28.96
C GLU A 36 -7.58 2.38 29.42
N LYS A 37 -7.08 2.10 30.63
CA LYS A 37 -5.92 2.75 31.24
C LYS A 37 -4.67 2.18 30.58
N GLY A 38 -3.73 3.05 30.22
CA GLY A 38 -2.45 2.68 29.64
C GLY A 38 -1.69 3.92 29.14
N THR A 39 -0.41 3.73 28.86
CA THR A 39 0.43 4.72 28.17
C THR A 39 -0.02 4.90 26.72
N PRO A 40 0.28 6.05 26.07
CA PRO A 40 -0.03 6.26 24.65
C PRO A 40 0.49 5.15 23.73
N THR A 41 1.63 4.54 24.10
CA THR A 41 2.23 3.42 23.38
C THR A 41 1.36 2.16 23.45
N GLU A 42 0.85 1.80 24.62
CA GLU A 42 -0.03 0.64 24.80
C GLU A 42 -1.33 0.81 24.02
N PHE A 43 -1.89 2.02 24.03
CA PHE A 43 -3.06 2.36 23.24
C PHE A 43 -2.80 2.21 21.74
N GLY A 44 -1.68 2.74 21.24
CA GLY A 44 -1.27 2.60 19.84
C GLY A 44 -1.11 1.14 19.43
N LEU A 45 -0.47 0.32 20.26
CA LEU A 45 -0.33 -1.13 20.01
C LEU A 45 -1.68 -1.83 19.94
N LYS A 46 -2.65 -1.44 20.77
CA LYS A 46 -3.99 -2.03 20.75
C LYS A 46 -4.77 -1.67 19.49
N ILE A 47 -4.64 -0.44 18.97
CA ILE A 47 -5.17 -0.07 17.64
C ILE A 47 -4.61 -1.00 16.58
N LEU A 48 -3.29 -1.19 16.58
CA LEU A 48 -2.61 -2.03 15.60
C LEU A 48 -3.08 -3.48 15.67
N GLN A 49 -3.26 -4.04 16.86
CA GLN A 49 -3.78 -5.41 17.03
C GLN A 49 -5.22 -5.58 16.53
N LYS A 50 -6.06 -4.55 16.67
CA LYS A 50 -7.47 -4.59 16.23
C LYS A 50 -7.59 -4.42 14.71
N LEU A 51 -6.77 -3.55 14.12
CA LEU A 51 -6.72 -3.33 12.67
C LEU A 51 -6.05 -4.50 11.93
N TYR A 52 -5.05 -5.11 12.55
CA TYR A 52 -4.25 -6.21 11.99
C TYR A 52 -4.27 -7.40 12.96
N PRO A 53 -5.38 -8.14 13.05
CA PRO A 53 -5.45 -9.30 13.93
C PRO A 53 -4.40 -10.33 13.49
N LYS A 54 -3.75 -10.97 14.47
CA LYS A 54 -2.85 -12.10 14.17
C LYS A 54 -3.67 -13.19 13.48
N ILE A 55 -3.42 -13.37 12.19
CA ILE A 55 -3.96 -14.49 11.44
C ILE A 55 -3.18 -15.71 11.94
N PRO A 56 -3.86 -16.78 12.42
CA PRO A 56 -3.16 -18.03 12.71
C PRO A 56 -2.44 -18.47 11.43
N PRO A 57 -1.23 -19.04 11.52
CA PRO A 57 -0.58 -19.58 10.33
C PRO A 57 -1.57 -20.53 9.68
N ARG A 58 -2.09 -20.13 8.51
CA ARG A 58 -2.91 -21.02 7.70
C ARG A 58 -2.01 -22.22 7.49
N ALA A 59 -2.42 -23.39 7.97
CA ALA A 59 -1.76 -24.63 7.60
C ALA A 59 -1.74 -24.59 6.07
N ALA A 60 -0.56 -24.33 5.51
CA ALA A 60 -0.39 -24.25 4.09
C ALA A 60 -0.58 -25.67 3.59
N GLN A 61 -1.83 -26.08 3.37
CA GLN A 61 -2.16 -27.06 2.35
C GLN A 61 -2.06 -26.38 0.99
N VAL A 62 -0.95 -25.70 0.78
CA VAL A 62 -0.37 -25.57 -0.54
C VAL A 62 0.63 -26.72 -0.51
N GLN A 63 0.23 -27.88 -1.02
CA GLN A 63 1.28 -28.71 -1.61
C GLN A 63 2.00 -27.76 -2.58
N PRO A 64 3.31 -27.55 -2.46
CA PRO A 64 4.02 -26.96 -3.57
C PRO A 64 3.82 -27.99 -4.69
N HIS A 65 2.88 -27.75 -5.59
CA HIS A 65 3.00 -28.25 -6.95
C HIS A 65 4.15 -27.48 -7.60
N GLN A 66 5.34 -27.60 -7.01
CA GLN A 66 6.59 -27.36 -7.67
C GLN A 66 7.00 -28.74 -8.13
N THR A 67 6.38 -29.18 -9.22
CA THR A 67 7.14 -29.93 -10.20
C THR A 67 8.31 -29.00 -10.52
N LEU A 68 9.46 -29.22 -9.87
CA LEU A 68 10.73 -28.67 -10.30
C LEU A 68 11.03 -29.33 -11.64
N LEU A 69 10.32 -28.91 -12.69
CA LEU A 69 10.93 -28.85 -14.00
C LEU A 69 12.04 -27.83 -13.81
N GLU A 70 13.27 -28.32 -13.68
CA GLU A 70 14.44 -27.46 -13.81
C GLU A 70 14.27 -26.75 -15.14
N GLU A 71 13.85 -25.47 -15.09
CA GLU A 71 13.79 -24.64 -16.29
C GLU A 71 15.18 -24.70 -16.92
N GLU A 72 15.20 -24.98 -18.22
CA GLU A 72 16.44 -25.07 -18.96
C GLU A 72 17.22 -23.76 -18.77
N LYS A 73 18.45 -23.88 -18.28
CA LYS A 73 19.29 -22.71 -18.05
C LYS A 73 19.64 -22.10 -19.40
N PHE A 74 19.54 -20.78 -19.49
CA PHE A 74 20.04 -20.05 -20.65
C PHE A 74 21.50 -20.37 -20.92
N SER A 75 21.84 -20.61 -22.18
CA SER A 75 23.22 -20.70 -22.62
C SER A 75 23.91 -19.33 -22.55
N GLN A 76 25.23 -19.33 -22.41
CA GLN A 76 26.00 -18.09 -22.41
C GLN A 76 25.79 -17.28 -23.71
N GLN A 77 25.64 -17.96 -24.84
CA GLN A 77 25.41 -17.33 -26.13
C GLN A 77 24.07 -16.57 -26.16
N GLU A 78 23.00 -17.15 -25.61
CA GLU A 78 21.70 -16.48 -25.52
C GLU A 78 21.78 -15.23 -24.63
N ILE A 79 22.48 -15.33 -23.50
CA ILE A 79 22.70 -14.19 -22.60
C ILE A 79 23.45 -13.08 -23.34
N ASP A 80 24.55 -13.42 -24.01
CA ASP A 80 25.36 -12.44 -24.76
C ASP A 80 24.55 -11.77 -25.88
N ASP A 81 23.71 -12.53 -26.58
CA ASP A 81 22.87 -12.02 -27.65
C ASP A 81 21.73 -11.13 -27.14
N ILE A 82 21.19 -11.42 -25.95
CA ILE A 82 20.21 -10.57 -25.28
C ILE A 82 20.87 -9.26 -24.84
N VAL A 83 22.01 -9.32 -24.15
CA VAL A 83 22.73 -8.13 -23.65
C VAL A 83 23.10 -7.18 -24.79
N LYS A 84 23.54 -7.71 -25.95
CA LYS A 84 23.83 -6.89 -27.15
C LYS A 84 22.63 -6.12 -27.68
N LYS A 85 21.41 -6.65 -27.52
CA LYS A 85 20.17 -6.07 -28.03
C LYS A 85 19.52 -5.06 -27.06
N ILE A 86 20.02 -4.93 -25.84
CA ILE A 86 19.47 -4.00 -24.86
C ILE A 86 19.67 -2.54 -25.35
N PRO A 87 18.61 -1.72 -25.40
CA PRO A 87 18.71 -0.35 -25.86
C PRO A 87 19.42 0.53 -24.82
N ILE A 88 20.47 1.23 -25.24
CA ILE A 88 21.20 2.20 -24.41
C ILE A 88 20.57 3.59 -24.58
N GLY A 89 20.58 4.40 -23.52
CA GLY A 89 20.07 5.78 -23.55
C GLY A 89 18.56 5.89 -23.38
N LYS A 90 17.91 4.81 -22.92
CA LYS A 90 16.56 4.88 -22.36
C LYS A 90 16.65 5.21 -20.87
N ALA A 91 15.60 5.83 -20.34
CA ALA A 91 15.53 6.10 -18.91
C ALA A 91 15.48 4.78 -18.12
N PRO A 92 16.05 4.74 -16.89
CA PRO A 92 15.97 3.58 -16.01
C PRO A 92 14.54 3.13 -15.72
N GLY A 93 14.40 1.84 -15.41
CA GLY A 93 13.14 1.26 -14.95
C GLY A 93 12.70 1.78 -13.58
N TYR A 94 11.62 1.20 -13.05
CA TYR A 94 11.13 1.52 -11.70
C TYR A 94 12.15 1.15 -10.61
N ASP A 95 12.99 0.15 -10.87
CA ASP A 95 14.12 -0.26 -10.03
C ASP A 95 15.29 0.72 -10.07
N GLY A 96 15.28 1.71 -10.97
CA GLY A 96 16.32 2.73 -11.10
C GLY A 96 17.62 2.23 -11.75
N ILE A 97 17.62 1.02 -12.33
CA ILE A 97 18.81 0.46 -12.98
C ILE A 97 18.87 0.93 -14.43
N ASP A 98 20.01 1.52 -14.81
CA ASP A 98 20.27 1.91 -16.19
C ASP A 98 20.88 0.75 -16.98
N ASN A 99 20.43 0.57 -18.22
CA ASN A 99 20.91 -0.44 -19.15
C ASN A 99 22.41 -0.32 -19.45
N ILE A 100 23.03 0.85 -19.25
CA ILE A 100 24.49 1.01 -19.37
C ILE A 100 25.28 0.16 -18.37
N ILE A 101 24.70 -0.20 -17.23
CA ILE A 101 25.37 -1.01 -16.19
C ILE A 101 25.37 -2.49 -16.58
N VAL A 102 24.39 -2.91 -17.39
CA VAL A 102 24.21 -4.30 -17.82
C VAL A 102 25.16 -4.66 -18.97
N LYS A 103 25.68 -3.66 -19.69
CA LYS A 103 26.50 -3.82 -20.90
C LYS A 103 27.98 -3.63 -20.62
#